data_AF-A0A8H3Z4H3-F1
#
_entry.id   AF-A0A8H3Z4H3-F1
#
_cell.length_a   1.000
_cell.length_b   1.000
_cell.length_c   1.000
_cell.angle_alpha   90.00
_cell.angle_beta   90.00
_cell.angle_gamma   90.00
#
_symmetry.space_group_name_H-M   'P 1'
#
loop_
_entity.id
_entity.type
_entity.pdbx_description
1 polymer ?
#
loop_
_entity_poly.entity_id
_entity_poly.type
_entity_poly.pdbx_seq_one_letter_code
_entity_poly.pdbx_strand_id
1 'polypeptide(L)'
;MALPLPPGLTPPEVAFLCEMELVTVIPRQRLESLHLLSGQTPNLTPPHRKNIPLWLALLLKKQRRANIAPPPWLRIHSLQGILDHEIDPENPAFSPPPKPPLGASTTTAPFLDSAISTAPPNALPYHWQELGEILLQAAPDDFEDVDQVRRLMRDLREVRMAKIRKGTEVLDAGGGIKFNGVGGLEVCESRAFISGVIDGLRRIASSKEQARRDKDAEDRENGYGATQDDDDEMLQ
;
A
#
# COMPACT_ATOMS: atom_id res chain seq x y z
N MET A 1 -30.30 -10.23 11.83
CA MET A 1 -29.61 -10.16 10.52
C MET A 1 -28.32 -9.42 10.74
N ALA A 2 -27.17 -10.00 10.39
CA ALA A 2 -25.90 -9.28 10.46
C ALA A 2 -25.94 -8.14 9.43
N LEU A 3 -25.62 -6.92 9.86
CA LEU A 3 -25.44 -5.79 8.95
C LEU A 3 -24.33 -6.16 7.95
N PRO A 4 -24.50 -5.90 6.64
CA PRO A 4 -23.43 -6.16 5.68
C PRO A 4 -22.23 -5.28 6.03
N LEU A 5 -21.10 -5.92 6.31
CA LEU A 5 -19.84 -5.21 6.56
C LEU A 5 -19.40 -4.48 5.29
N PRO A 6 -18.80 -3.28 5.42
CA PRO A 6 -18.25 -2.57 4.26
C PRO A 6 -17.18 -3.44 3.56
N PRO A 7 -17.12 -3.44 2.23
CA PRO A 7 -16.19 -4.29 1.49
C PRO A 7 -14.75 -3.77 1.57
N GLY A 8 -13.86 -4.57 2.15
CA GLY A 8 -12.43 -4.26 2.26
C GLY A 8 -12.00 -4.00 3.70
N LEU A 9 -10.72 -3.72 3.90
CA LEU A 9 -10.20 -3.31 5.21
C LEU A 9 -10.60 -1.86 5.48
N THR A 10 -10.80 -1.53 6.75
CA THR A 10 -10.97 -0.18 7.26
C THR A 10 -9.61 0.41 7.69
N PRO A 11 -9.44 1.74 7.75
CA PRO A 11 -8.19 2.36 8.20
C PRO A 11 -7.68 1.80 9.56
N PRO A 12 -8.52 1.59 10.58
CA PRO A 12 -8.08 0.98 11.83
C PRO A 12 -7.64 -0.48 11.68
N GLU A 13 -8.26 -1.27 10.80
CA GLU A 13 -7.84 -2.65 10.54
C GLU A 13 -6.48 -2.70 9.83
N VAL A 14 -6.20 -1.77 8.91
CA VAL A 14 -4.87 -1.68 8.28
C VAL A 14 -3.81 -1.28 9.31
N ALA A 15 -4.11 -0.32 10.18
CA ALA A 15 -3.23 0.04 11.29
C ALA A 15 -2.98 -1.15 12.23
N PHE A 16 -4.01 -1.94 12.55
CA PHE A 16 -3.88 -3.16 13.33
C PHE A 16 -2.97 -4.20 12.66
N LEU A 17 -3.09 -4.39 11.34
CA LEU A 17 -2.20 -5.28 10.59
C LEU A 17 -0.75 -4.77 10.57
N CYS A 18 -0.55 -3.45 10.48
CA CYS A 18 0.76 -2.82 10.58
C CYS A 18 1.47 -3.11 11.92
N GLU A 19 0.73 -3.39 13.00
CA GLU A 19 1.34 -3.70 14.29
C GLU A 19 2.17 -5.00 14.30
N MET A 20 2.00 -5.84 13.29
CA MET A 20 2.78 -7.07 13.11
C MET A 20 4.15 -6.82 12.45
N GLU A 21 4.39 -5.62 11.91
CA GLU A 21 5.68 -5.24 11.33
C GLU A 21 6.79 -5.25 12.38
N LEU A 22 7.99 -5.68 11.97
CA LEU A 22 9.15 -5.69 12.85
C LEU A 22 9.82 -4.31 12.89
N VAL A 23 10.04 -3.80 14.11
CA VAL A 23 10.81 -2.57 14.35
C VAL A 23 12.03 -2.86 15.21
N THR A 24 13.07 -2.06 15.03
CA THR A 24 14.28 -2.16 15.87
C THR A 24 14.09 -1.37 17.15
N VAL A 25 14.26 -2.02 18.31
CA VAL A 25 14.23 -1.38 19.62
C VAL A 25 15.58 -1.46 20.33
N ILE A 26 15.83 -0.49 21.20
CA ILE A 26 16.95 -0.44 22.13
C ILE A 26 16.37 -0.57 23.55
N PRO A 27 16.49 -1.75 24.20
CA PRO A 27 15.97 -1.96 25.53
C PRO A 27 16.77 -1.16 26.57
N ARG A 28 16.08 -0.67 27.59
CA ARG A 28 16.66 0.09 28.73
C ARG A 28 16.85 -0.78 29.97
N GLN A 29 16.31 -1.99 29.98
CA GLN A 29 16.50 -2.99 31.03
C GLN A 29 16.52 -4.40 30.44
N ARG A 30 17.06 -5.35 31.21
CA ARG A 30 17.04 -6.76 30.82
C ARG A 30 15.60 -7.30 30.92
N LEU A 31 15.12 -7.90 29.84
CA LEU A 31 13.81 -8.56 29.77
C LEU A 31 14.00 -9.98 29.27
N GLU A 32 13.40 -10.91 30.00
CA GLU A 32 13.37 -12.32 29.62
C GLU A 32 12.38 -12.55 28.48
N SER A 33 12.64 -13.62 27.74
CA SER A 33 11.79 -14.09 26.66
C SER A 33 10.39 -14.45 27.16
N LEU A 34 9.38 -14.03 26.41
CA LEU A 34 7.98 -14.36 26.62
C LEU A 34 7.60 -15.49 25.66
N HIS A 35 6.92 -16.51 26.18
CA HIS A 35 6.37 -17.60 25.37
C HIS A 35 4.97 -17.21 24.88
N LEU A 36 4.84 -16.86 23.61
CA LEU A 36 3.57 -16.47 22.98
C LEU A 36 3.09 -17.57 22.04
N LEU A 37 1.83 -17.47 21.59
CA LEU A 37 1.25 -18.39 20.61
C LEU A 37 2.06 -18.45 19.31
N SER A 38 2.62 -17.30 18.89
CA SER A 38 3.44 -17.18 17.68
C SER A 38 4.91 -17.56 17.89
N GLY A 39 5.29 -18.04 19.08
CA GLY A 39 6.67 -18.40 19.44
C GLY A 39 7.26 -17.55 20.57
N GLN A 40 8.52 -17.81 20.88
CA GLN A 40 9.27 -17.09 21.92
C GLN A 40 9.75 -15.72 21.41
N THR A 41 9.59 -14.68 22.22
CA THR A 41 10.19 -13.37 21.93
C THR A 41 11.70 -13.38 22.19
N PRO A 42 12.52 -12.56 21.51
CA PRO A 42 13.95 -12.50 21.79
C PRO A 42 14.20 -11.93 23.19
N ASN A 43 15.20 -12.48 23.89
CA ASN A 43 15.72 -11.87 25.12
C ASN A 43 16.24 -10.45 24.82
N LEU A 44 15.82 -9.47 25.62
CA LEU A 44 16.20 -8.07 25.44
C LEU A 44 17.26 -7.71 26.49
N THR A 45 18.47 -7.42 26.04
CA THR A 45 19.62 -7.04 26.89
C THR A 45 20.13 -5.67 26.49
N PRO A 46 20.10 -4.66 27.38
CA PRO A 46 20.66 -3.35 27.06
C PRO A 46 22.17 -3.41 26.81
N PRO A 47 22.72 -2.56 25.92
CA PRO A 47 22.06 -1.66 24.98
C PRO A 47 21.83 -2.30 23.60
N HIS A 48 21.79 -3.64 23.51
CA HIS A 48 21.78 -4.34 22.23
C HIS A 48 20.45 -4.18 21.50
N ARG A 49 20.52 -3.75 20.24
CA ARG A 49 19.38 -3.64 19.33
C ARG A 49 18.76 -5.01 19.08
N LYS A 50 17.42 -5.07 19.09
CA LYS A 50 16.65 -6.26 18.77
C LYS A 50 15.45 -5.89 17.89
N ASN A 51 15.09 -6.77 16.97
CA ASN A 51 13.91 -6.62 16.14
C ASN A 51 12.75 -7.35 16.82
N ILE A 52 11.66 -6.63 17.06
CA ILE A 52 10.43 -7.17 17.67
C ILE A 52 9.21 -6.58 16.95
N PRO A 53 8.04 -7.24 17.03
CA PRO A 53 6.81 -6.68 16.48
C PRO A 53 6.47 -5.30 17.07
N LEU A 54 5.89 -4.44 16.25
CA LEU A 54 5.52 -3.07 16.61
C LEU A 54 4.61 -3.03 17.83
N TRP A 55 3.59 -3.89 17.93
CA TRP A 55 2.72 -3.95 19.12
C TRP A 55 3.50 -4.10 20.44
N LEU A 56 4.55 -4.94 20.43
CA LEU A 56 5.38 -5.17 21.62
C LEU A 56 6.30 -3.99 21.89
N ALA A 57 6.86 -3.40 20.82
CA ALA A 57 7.66 -2.19 20.93
C ALA A 57 6.88 -1.02 21.54
N LEU A 58 5.63 -0.81 21.10
CA LEU A 58 4.73 0.20 21.64
C LEU A 58 4.43 -0.02 23.12
N LEU A 59 4.15 -1.27 23.52
CA LEU A 59 3.94 -1.62 24.92
C LEU A 59 5.16 -1.29 25.79
N LEU A 60 6.36 -1.66 25.33
CA LEU A 60 7.62 -1.39 26.04
C LEU A 60 7.96 0.10 26.07
N LYS A 61 7.67 0.85 25.00
CA LYS A 61 7.85 2.29 24.93
C LYS A 61 6.93 3.01 25.93
N LYS A 62 5.64 2.64 25.99
CA LYS A 62 4.67 3.18 26.96
C LYS A 62 5.11 2.94 28.41
N GLN A 63 5.75 1.80 28.68
CA GLN A 63 6.30 1.45 29.99
C GLN A 63 7.71 2.04 30.23
N ARG A 64 8.27 2.85 29.31
CA ARG A 64 9.62 3.43 29.36
C ARG A 64 10.74 2.39 29.47
N ARG A 65 10.53 1.18 28.94
CA ARG A 65 11.46 0.03 29.02
C ARG A 65 12.32 -0.12 27.77
N ALA A 66 11.97 0.55 26.68
CA ALA A 66 12.73 0.54 25.44
C ALA A 66 12.54 1.88 24.70
N ASN A 67 13.55 2.25 23.92
CA ASN A 67 13.46 3.27 22.89
C ASN A 67 13.31 2.58 21.53
N ILE A 68 12.58 3.17 20.60
CA ILE A 68 12.40 2.65 19.25
C ILE A 68 13.39 3.37 18.34
N ALA A 69 14.20 2.64 17.57
CA ALA A 69 15.08 3.26 16.60
C ALA A 69 14.28 3.64 15.35
N PRO A 70 14.26 4.91 14.91
CA PRO A 70 13.54 5.31 13.70
C PRO A 70 13.99 4.51 12.47
N PRO A 71 13.06 3.94 11.68
CA PRO A 71 13.39 3.28 10.43
C PRO A 71 14.18 4.20 9.49
N PRO A 72 15.17 3.70 8.74
CA PRO A 72 16.00 4.52 7.86
C PRO A 72 15.22 5.36 6.84
N TRP A 73 14.10 4.87 6.32
CA TRP A 73 13.25 5.59 5.36
C TRP A 73 12.43 6.72 6.02
N LEU A 74 12.15 6.64 7.32
CA LEU A 74 11.39 7.63 8.09
C LEU A 74 12.30 8.75 8.65
N ARG A 75 13.52 8.87 8.13
CA ARG A 75 14.45 9.96 8.47
C ARG A 75 14.24 11.14 7.52
N ILE A 76 14.55 12.35 8.00
CA ILE A 76 14.35 13.60 7.26
C ILE A 76 14.98 13.55 5.86
N HIS A 77 16.27 13.22 5.77
CA HIS A 77 16.97 13.13 4.48
C HIS A 77 16.33 12.11 3.53
N SER A 78 15.94 10.95 4.05
CA SER A 78 15.32 9.89 3.27
C SER A 78 13.94 10.28 2.75
N LEU A 79 13.09 10.83 3.62
CA LEU A 79 11.76 11.32 3.25
C LEU A 79 11.84 12.45 2.23
N GLN A 80 12.80 13.35 2.35
CA GLN A 80 13.02 14.39 1.35
C GLN A 80 13.36 13.78 -0.01
N GLY A 81 14.31 12.85 -0.07
CA GLY A 81 14.66 12.18 -1.34
C GLY A 81 13.52 11.37 -1.95
N ILE A 82 12.68 10.73 -1.12
CA ILE A 82 11.46 10.05 -1.55
C ILE A 82 10.45 11.07 -2.10
N LEU A 83 10.25 12.20 -1.42
CA LEU A 83 9.34 13.25 -1.85
C LEU A 83 9.79 13.87 -3.17
N ASP A 84 11.09 14.15 -3.33
CA ASP A 84 11.66 14.68 -4.57
C ASP A 84 11.42 13.71 -5.75
N HIS A 85 11.57 12.40 -5.52
CA HIS A 85 11.22 11.36 -6.50
C HIS A 85 9.72 11.35 -6.84
N GLU A 86 8.84 11.61 -5.87
CA GLU A 86 7.40 11.62 -6.12
C GLU A 86 6.91 12.86 -6.88
N ILE A 87 7.54 14.00 -6.66
CA ILE A 87 7.21 15.29 -7.27
C ILE A 87 7.70 15.38 -8.71
N ASP A 88 8.76 14.63 -9.06
CA ASP A 88 9.35 14.64 -10.40
C ASP A 88 8.26 14.43 -11.50
N PRO A 89 7.99 15.46 -12.32
CA PRO A 89 6.94 15.39 -13.34
C PRO A 89 7.28 14.41 -14.46
N GLU A 90 8.56 14.09 -14.67
CA GLU A 90 9.00 13.12 -15.67
C GLU A 90 8.81 11.68 -15.19
N ASN A 91 8.57 11.48 -13.88
CA ASN A 91 8.42 10.18 -13.25
C ASN A 91 6.97 9.90 -12.80
N PRO A 92 6.16 9.23 -13.64
CA PRO A 92 4.78 8.89 -13.27
C PRO A 92 4.70 7.76 -12.24
N ALA A 93 5.80 7.05 -11.95
CA ALA A 93 5.80 5.93 -11.02
C ALA A 93 5.82 6.40 -9.56
N PHE A 94 5.25 5.58 -8.68
CA PHE A 94 5.45 5.72 -7.23
C PHE A 94 6.88 5.32 -6.84
N SER A 95 7.33 5.83 -5.71
CA SER A 95 8.59 5.42 -5.07
C SER A 95 8.64 3.90 -4.92
N PRO A 96 9.80 3.27 -5.18
CA PRO A 96 9.89 1.83 -5.20
C PRO A 96 9.71 1.23 -3.80
N PRO A 97 9.01 0.08 -3.68
CA PRO A 97 8.94 -0.64 -2.42
C PRO A 97 10.28 -1.31 -2.10
N PRO A 98 10.53 -1.67 -0.82
CA PRO A 98 11.67 -2.50 -0.43
C PRO A 98 11.72 -3.78 -1.25
N LYS A 99 12.90 -4.14 -1.74
CA LYS A 99 13.08 -5.36 -2.54
C LYS A 99 12.96 -6.59 -1.63
N PRO A 100 12.19 -7.62 -2.02
CA PRO A 100 12.15 -8.85 -1.27
C PRO A 100 13.51 -9.56 -1.30
N PRO A 101 13.88 -10.30 -0.25
CA PRO A 101 15.09 -11.13 -0.28
C PRO A 101 14.98 -12.18 -1.39
N LEU A 102 16.12 -12.56 -1.97
CA LEU A 102 16.17 -13.59 -3.01
C LEU A 102 15.56 -14.89 -2.49
N GLY A 103 14.59 -15.44 -3.22
CA GLY A 103 13.92 -16.70 -2.87
C GLY A 103 12.77 -16.58 -1.87
N ALA A 104 12.38 -15.38 -1.45
CA ALA A 104 11.19 -15.19 -0.62
C ALA A 104 9.92 -15.55 -1.40
N SER A 105 9.10 -16.44 -0.82
CA SER A 105 7.77 -16.75 -1.37
C SER A 105 6.86 -15.53 -1.24
N THR A 106 6.26 -15.10 -2.35
CA THR A 106 5.29 -13.99 -2.39
C THR A 106 3.95 -14.32 -1.73
N THR A 107 3.85 -15.45 -1.03
CA THR A 107 2.59 -16.05 -0.55
C THR A 107 2.24 -15.71 0.90
N THR A 108 3.08 -14.98 1.63
CA THR A 108 2.74 -14.52 2.99
C THR A 108 2.72 -12.99 3.03
N ALA A 109 1.66 -12.46 3.65
CA ALA A 109 1.47 -11.04 3.91
C ALA A 109 2.72 -10.40 4.58
N PRO A 110 2.95 -9.10 4.35
CA PRO A 110 4.17 -8.61 3.73
C PRO A 110 5.24 -8.20 4.75
N PHE A 111 5.73 -9.13 5.57
CA PHE A 111 6.79 -8.80 6.55
C PHE A 111 8.18 -8.84 5.92
N LEU A 112 8.39 -8.01 4.89
CA LEU A 112 9.75 -7.59 4.60
C LEU A 112 10.25 -6.80 5.80
N ASP A 113 11.51 -6.99 6.14
CA ASP A 113 12.26 -6.26 7.16
C ASP A 113 12.46 -4.79 6.72
N SER A 114 11.34 -4.07 6.59
CA SER A 114 11.19 -2.76 5.94
C SER A 114 11.18 -1.62 6.96
N ALA A 115 11.01 -1.95 8.24
CA ALA A 115 10.96 -1.02 9.36
C ALA A 115 12.08 -1.24 10.39
N ILE A 116 13.05 -2.11 10.08
CA ILE A 116 14.21 -2.36 10.93
C ILE A 116 15.38 -1.45 10.54
N SER A 117 16.39 -1.39 11.40
CA SER A 117 17.56 -0.51 11.22
C SER A 117 18.40 -0.78 9.95
N THR A 118 18.27 -1.94 9.32
CA THR A 118 18.93 -2.31 8.06
C THR A 118 18.04 -2.14 6.83
N ALA A 119 16.82 -1.60 7.00
CA ALA A 119 15.93 -1.36 5.88
C ALA A 119 16.52 -0.31 4.91
N PRO A 120 16.24 -0.43 3.60
CA PRO A 120 16.70 0.53 2.61
C PRO A 120 16.12 1.94 2.90
N PRO A 121 16.95 3.00 2.93
CA PRO A 121 16.50 4.35 3.24
C PRO A 121 15.66 4.98 2.12
N ASN A 122 15.88 4.59 0.87
CA ASN A 122 15.23 5.20 -0.31
C ASN A 122 14.08 4.35 -0.86
N ALA A 123 13.50 3.47 -0.04
CA ALA A 123 12.38 2.63 -0.44
C ALA A 123 11.24 2.78 0.56
N LEU A 124 10.02 2.92 0.04
CA LEU A 124 8.84 3.22 0.84
C LEU A 124 8.06 1.93 1.14
N PRO A 125 7.93 1.51 2.42
CA PRO A 125 7.23 0.27 2.77
C PRO A 125 5.73 0.29 2.46
N TYR A 126 5.11 -0.88 2.43
CA TYR A 126 3.66 -1.00 2.20
C TYR A 126 2.84 -0.27 3.28
N HIS A 127 3.21 -0.42 4.56
CA HIS A 127 2.54 0.25 5.69
C HIS A 127 3.21 1.57 6.11
N TRP A 128 3.83 2.30 5.17
CA TRP A 128 4.63 3.49 5.50
C TRP A 128 3.82 4.55 6.26
N GLN A 129 2.54 4.71 5.92
CA GLN A 129 1.72 5.78 6.47
C GLN A 129 1.29 5.47 7.91
N GLU A 130 0.78 4.25 8.14
CA GLU A 130 0.34 3.75 9.43
C GLU A 130 1.53 3.67 10.40
N LEU A 131 2.63 3.07 9.94
CA LEU A 131 3.85 2.94 10.73
C LEU A 131 4.42 4.30 11.11
N GLY A 132 4.47 5.24 10.16
CA GLY A 132 4.93 6.60 10.41
C GLY A 132 4.06 7.32 11.44
N GLU A 133 2.73 7.27 11.29
CA GLU A 133 1.79 7.92 12.20
C GLU A 133 1.88 7.33 13.62
N ILE A 134 1.87 6.00 13.73
CA ILE A 134 1.98 5.28 15.02
C ILE A 134 3.29 5.64 15.74
N LEU A 135 4.44 5.62 15.04
CA LEU A 135 5.73 5.91 15.65
C LEU A 135 5.87 7.39 16.06
N LEU A 136 5.45 8.32 15.21
CA LEU A 136 5.49 9.76 15.50
C LEU A 136 4.56 10.16 16.65
N GLN A 137 3.52 9.36 16.92
CA GLN A 137 2.63 9.54 18.05
C GLN A 137 3.20 8.91 19.34
N ALA A 138 3.66 7.66 19.27
CA ALA A 138 4.05 6.88 20.45
C ALA A 138 5.48 7.12 20.92
N ALA A 139 6.38 7.55 20.01
CA ALA A 139 7.79 7.70 20.27
C ALA A 139 8.39 8.99 19.67
N PRO A 140 7.77 10.18 19.87
CA PRO A 140 8.27 11.43 19.30
C PRO A 140 9.66 11.80 19.81
N ASP A 141 10.03 11.37 21.01
CA ASP A 141 11.32 11.59 21.66
C ASP A 141 12.46 10.74 21.08
N ASP A 142 12.16 9.75 20.23
CA ASP A 142 13.17 8.94 19.54
C ASP A 142 13.58 9.54 18.18
N PHE A 143 12.97 10.66 17.76
CA PHE A 143 13.28 11.38 16.52
C PHE A 143 14.07 12.65 16.79
N GLU A 144 14.91 13.06 15.84
CA GLU A 144 15.74 14.27 15.94
C GLU A 144 14.91 15.56 15.77
N ASP A 145 14.14 15.67 14.68
CA ASP A 145 13.12 16.72 14.48
C ASP A 145 11.79 16.07 14.06
N VAL A 146 10.95 15.78 15.05
CA VAL A 146 9.65 15.12 14.85
C VAL A 146 8.68 15.96 14.02
N ASP A 147 8.76 17.29 14.11
CA ASP A 147 7.81 18.17 13.42
C ASP A 147 8.16 18.29 11.94
N GLN A 148 9.45 18.30 11.59
CA GLN A 148 9.89 18.19 10.20
C GLN A 148 9.48 16.85 9.59
N VAL A 149 9.66 15.74 10.31
CA VAL A 149 9.24 14.41 9.82
C VAL A 149 7.72 14.37 9.59
N ARG A 150 6.91 14.93 10.50
CA ARG A 150 5.45 15.05 10.32
C ARG A 150 5.06 15.89 9.11
N ARG A 151 5.77 17.00 8.83
CA ARG A 151 5.54 17.82 7.64
C ARG A 151 5.81 16.99 6.37
N LEU A 152 6.99 16.40 6.26
CA LEU A 152 7.37 15.58 5.09
C LEU A 152 6.42 14.40 4.85
N MET A 153 5.97 13.72 5.91
CA MET A 153 4.98 12.64 5.80
C MET A 153 3.64 13.12 5.24
N ARG A 154 3.17 14.31 5.63
CA ARG A 154 1.93 14.90 5.10
C ARG A 154 2.09 15.31 3.64
N ASP A 155 3.19 15.97 3.31
CA ASP A 155 3.49 16.40 1.94
C ASP A 155 3.58 15.17 1.00
N LEU A 156 4.26 14.11 1.44
CA LEU A 156 4.35 12.84 0.72
C LEU A 156 2.96 12.22 0.49
N ARG A 157 2.11 12.18 1.52
CA ARG A 157 0.73 11.69 1.40
C ARG A 157 -0.07 12.50 0.37
N GLU A 158 0.06 13.83 0.39
CA GLU A 158 -0.67 14.71 -0.52
C GLU A 158 -0.26 14.48 -1.98
N VAL A 159 1.05 14.45 -2.26
CA VAL A 159 1.58 14.18 -3.60
C VAL A 159 1.13 12.82 -4.11
N ARG A 160 1.22 11.78 -3.27
CA ARG A 160 0.83 10.42 -3.66
C ARG A 160 -0.67 10.28 -3.86
N MET A 161 -1.50 10.92 -3.04
CA MET A 161 -2.95 10.99 -3.24
C MET A 161 -3.32 11.70 -4.55
N ALA A 162 -2.61 12.76 -4.91
CA ALA A 162 -2.80 13.42 -6.21
C ALA A 162 -2.41 12.48 -7.38
N LYS A 163 -1.29 11.76 -7.26
CA LYS A 163 -0.84 10.77 -8.26
C LYS A 163 -1.83 9.62 -8.43
N ILE A 164 -2.40 9.09 -7.33
CA ILE A 164 -3.45 8.07 -7.38
C ILE A 164 -4.68 8.59 -8.13
N ARG A 165 -5.16 9.80 -7.79
CA ARG A 165 -6.31 10.40 -8.48
C ARG A 165 -6.07 10.55 -9.99
N LYS A 166 -4.90 11.07 -10.38
CA LYS A 166 -4.50 11.15 -11.79
C LYS A 166 -4.48 9.77 -12.46
N GLY A 167 -3.98 8.75 -11.77
CA GLY A 167 -3.99 7.36 -12.24
C GLY A 167 -5.39 6.78 -12.48
N THR A 168 -6.43 7.31 -11.80
CA THR A 168 -7.82 6.87 -12.00
C THR A 168 -8.53 7.52 -13.18
N GLU A 169 -7.97 8.58 -13.79
CA GLU A 169 -8.57 9.25 -14.95
C GLU A 169 -8.58 8.37 -16.21
N VAL A 170 -7.68 7.39 -16.28
CA VAL A 170 -7.53 6.46 -17.42
C VAL A 170 -8.26 5.12 -17.22
N LEU A 171 -9.20 5.07 -16.28
CA LEU A 171 -10.01 3.88 -16.02
C LEU A 171 -10.95 3.56 -17.18
N ASP A 172 -10.94 2.30 -17.63
CA ASP A 172 -11.86 1.77 -18.64
C ASP A 172 -12.39 0.37 -18.23
N ALA A 173 -13.51 -0.04 -18.82
CA ALA A 173 -14.20 -1.30 -18.55
C ALA A 173 -13.32 -2.55 -18.78
N GLY A 174 -12.43 -2.50 -19.78
CA GLY A 174 -11.53 -3.60 -20.14
C GLY A 174 -10.10 -3.48 -19.58
N GLY A 175 -9.76 -2.34 -18.97
CA GLY A 175 -8.40 -2.02 -18.52
C GLY A 175 -8.13 -2.40 -17.06
N GLY A 176 -6.86 -2.67 -16.74
CA GLY A 176 -6.36 -2.77 -15.37
C GLY A 176 -5.37 -1.66 -15.07
N ILE A 177 -5.37 -1.13 -13.84
CA ILE A 177 -4.36 -0.16 -13.38
C ILE A 177 -3.19 -0.92 -12.73
N LYS A 178 -1.96 -0.53 -13.05
CA LYS A 178 -0.77 -0.95 -12.29
C LYS A 178 -0.68 -0.17 -10.98
N PHE A 179 -0.82 -0.88 -9.86
CA PHE A 179 -0.71 -0.34 -8.48
C PHE A 179 0.63 -0.70 -7.83
N ASN A 180 1.74 -0.56 -8.56
CA ASN A 180 3.06 -0.84 -8.00
C ASN A 180 3.51 0.30 -7.08
N GLY A 181 3.99 -0.06 -5.89
CA GLY A 181 4.52 0.92 -4.93
C GLY A 181 3.45 1.71 -4.17
N VAL A 182 2.16 1.33 -4.27
CA VAL A 182 1.07 1.92 -3.47
C VAL A 182 0.97 1.23 -2.11
N GLY A 183 0.77 2.01 -1.04
CA GLY A 183 0.72 1.55 0.34
C GLY A 183 -0.66 1.02 0.77
N GLY A 184 -0.69 0.39 1.95
CA GLY A 184 -1.88 -0.23 2.53
C GLY A 184 -3.03 0.75 2.74
N LEU A 185 -2.77 1.87 3.42
CA LEU A 185 -3.80 2.89 3.66
C LEU A 185 -4.30 3.53 2.37
N GLU A 186 -3.42 3.74 1.41
CA GLU A 186 -3.76 4.31 0.11
C GLU A 186 -4.70 3.39 -0.68
N VAL A 187 -4.43 2.09 -0.68
CA VAL A 187 -5.33 1.08 -1.25
C VAL A 187 -6.66 1.07 -0.48
N CYS A 188 -6.61 1.06 0.85
CA CYS A 188 -7.79 1.07 1.71
C CYS A 188 -8.72 2.25 1.39
N GLU A 189 -8.19 3.46 1.29
CA GLU A 189 -8.96 4.69 1.01
C GLU A 189 -9.49 4.70 -0.44
N SER A 190 -8.73 4.17 -1.40
CA SER A 190 -9.08 4.25 -2.83
C SER A 190 -9.98 3.11 -3.32
N ARG A 191 -9.97 1.96 -2.63
CA ARG A 191 -10.59 0.71 -3.10
C ARG A 191 -12.07 0.85 -3.45
N ALA A 192 -12.87 1.39 -2.53
CA ALA A 192 -14.32 1.47 -2.72
C ALA A 192 -14.69 2.32 -3.95
N PHE A 193 -13.98 3.43 -4.14
CA PHE A 193 -14.16 4.30 -5.30
C PHE A 193 -13.78 3.59 -6.61
N ILE A 194 -12.56 3.05 -6.68
CA ILE A 194 -12.02 2.45 -7.92
C ILE A 194 -12.84 1.23 -8.34
N SER A 195 -13.13 0.33 -7.39
CA SER A 195 -13.95 -0.86 -7.68
C SER A 195 -15.35 -0.45 -8.12
N GLY A 196 -15.97 0.53 -7.46
CA GLY A 196 -17.29 1.04 -7.85
C GLY A 196 -17.32 1.61 -9.28
N VAL A 197 -16.30 2.38 -9.67
CA VAL A 197 -16.18 2.92 -11.03
C VAL A 197 -15.99 1.80 -12.06
N ILE A 198 -15.06 0.88 -11.82
CA ILE A 198 -14.78 -0.23 -12.74
C ILE A 198 -16.00 -1.14 -12.91
N ASP A 199 -16.67 -1.50 -11.81
CA ASP A 199 -17.87 -2.33 -11.86
C ASP A 199 -19.00 -1.62 -12.63
N GLY A 200 -19.13 -0.31 -12.46
CA GLY A 200 -20.05 0.52 -13.24
C GLY A 200 -19.73 0.52 -14.74
N LEU A 201 -18.47 0.75 -15.10
CA LEU A 201 -18.00 0.74 -16.50
C LEU A 201 -18.20 -0.63 -17.15
N ARG A 202 -17.89 -1.72 -16.44
CA ARG A 202 -18.14 -3.09 -16.90
C ARG A 202 -19.61 -3.37 -17.13
N ARG A 203 -20.48 -2.87 -16.24
CA ARG A 203 -21.93 -3.03 -16.39
C ARG A 203 -22.43 -2.32 -17.64
N ILE A 204 -22.01 -1.07 -17.86
CA ILE A 204 -22.35 -0.29 -19.07
C ILE A 204 -21.84 -0.98 -20.33
N ALA A 205 -20.60 -1.44 -20.33
CA ALA A 205 -20.00 -2.13 -21.48
C ALA A 205 -20.76 -3.42 -21.83
N SER A 206 -21.13 -4.21 -20.81
CA SER A 206 -21.91 -5.44 -21.01
C SER A 206 -23.30 -5.18 -21.58
N SER A 207 -23.99 -4.13 -21.10
CA SER A 207 -25.30 -3.72 -21.63
C SER A 207 -25.21 -3.25 -23.08
N LYS A 208 -24.18 -2.48 -23.44
CA LYS A 208 -23.98 -2.01 -24.81
C LYS A 208 -23.67 -3.14 -25.78
N GLU A 209 -22.84 -4.10 -25.37
CA GLU A 209 -22.53 -5.30 -26.16
C GLU A 209 -23.77 -6.16 -26.37
N GLN A 210 -24.58 -6.37 -25.33
CA GLN A 210 -25.82 -7.13 -25.45
C GLN A 210 -26.82 -6.45 -26.39
N ALA A 211 -27.03 -5.14 -26.26
CA ALA A 211 -27.92 -4.39 -27.14
C ALA A 211 -27.47 -4.45 -28.62
N ARG A 212 -26.14 -4.47 -28.88
CA ARG A 212 -25.63 -4.65 -30.24
C ARG A 212 -25.94 -6.05 -30.77
N ARG A 213 -25.73 -7.09 -29.95
CA ARG A 213 -26.04 -8.48 -30.32
C ARG A 213 -27.52 -8.71 -30.57
N ASP A 214 -28.39 -8.13 -29.74
CA ASP A 214 -29.84 -8.27 -29.89
C ASP A 214 -30.29 -7.59 -31.19
N LYS A 215 -29.77 -6.39 -31.50
CA LYS A 215 -30.03 -5.72 -32.78
C LYS A 215 -29.51 -6.52 -33.98
N ASP A 216 -28.28 -7.03 -33.91
CA ASP A 216 -27.72 -7.85 -34.98
C ASP A 216 -28.54 -9.15 -35.20
N ALA A 217 -29.14 -9.69 -34.14
CA ALA A 217 -30.05 -10.82 -34.23
C ALA A 217 -31.40 -10.44 -34.86
N GLU A 218 -31.99 -9.31 -34.47
CA GLU A 218 -33.21 -8.77 -35.06
C GLU A 218 -33.02 -8.42 -36.55
N ASP A 219 -31.89 -7.83 -36.94
CA ASP A 219 -31.59 -7.49 -38.34
C ASP A 219 -31.43 -8.76 -39.20
N ARG A 220 -30.86 -9.83 -38.64
CA ARG A 220 -30.79 -11.16 -39.28
C ARG A 220 -32.17 -11.81 -39.40
N GLU A 221 -33.01 -11.70 -38.37
CA GLU A 221 -34.36 -12.26 -38.37
C GLU A 221 -35.30 -11.50 -39.34
N ASN A 222 -35.13 -10.18 -39.44
CA ASN A 222 -35.89 -9.30 -40.34
C ASN A 222 -35.40 -9.34 -41.80
N GLY A 223 -34.39 -10.15 -42.12
CA GLY A 223 -33.93 -10.38 -43.49
C GLY A 223 -33.06 -9.27 -44.08
N TYR A 224 -32.55 -8.33 -43.27
CA TYR A 224 -31.56 -7.33 -43.70
C TYR A 224 -30.12 -7.88 -43.60
N GLY A 225 -29.94 -9.12 -44.06
CA GLY A 225 -28.62 -9.75 -44.11
C GLY A 225 -27.72 -9.08 -45.14
N ALA A 226 -26.79 -8.26 -44.66
CA ALA A 226 -25.54 -7.83 -45.30
C ALA A 226 -25.50 -7.91 -46.84
N THR A 227 -25.84 -6.80 -47.51
CA THR A 227 -25.26 -6.53 -48.84
C THR A 227 -23.85 -5.99 -48.64
N GLN A 228 -22.87 -6.84 -48.98
CA GLN A 228 -21.57 -6.51 -49.60
C GLN A 228 -20.64 -5.53 -48.87
N ASP A 229 -19.53 -6.06 -48.35
CA ASP A 229 -18.22 -5.38 -48.27
C ASP A 229 -17.09 -6.44 -48.16
N ASP A 230 -17.14 -7.48 -49.02
CA ASP A 230 -16.07 -8.49 -49.20
C ASP A 230 -15.67 -8.58 -50.69
N ASP A 231 -15.58 -7.44 -51.40
CA ASP A 231 -15.14 -7.38 -52.82
C ASP A 231 -13.94 -6.43 -53.02
N ASP A 232 -12.95 -6.39 -52.11
CA ASP A 232 -11.73 -5.59 -52.32
C ASP A 232 -10.40 -6.32 -52.02
N GLU A 233 -10.40 -7.65 -51.97
CA GLU A 233 -9.17 -8.46 -52.04
C GLU A 233 -9.42 -9.70 -52.90
N MET A 234 -9.49 -9.53 -54.22
CA MET A 234 -9.07 -10.52 -55.23
C MET A 234 -9.38 -9.96 -56.62
N LEU A 235 -8.54 -9.04 -57.11
CA LEU A 235 -8.15 -8.93 -58.53
C LEU A 235 -7.08 -7.84 -58.72
N GLN A 236 -5.90 -8.30 -59.13
CA GLN A 236 -4.68 -7.61 -59.62
C GLN A 236 -3.58 -7.28 -58.61
#